data_AF-Q98PH0-F1
#
_entry.id   AF-Q98PH0-F1
#
_cell.length_a   1.000
_cell.length_b   1.000
_cell.length_c   1.000
_cell.angle_alpha   90.00
_cell.angle_beta   90.00
_cell.angle_gamma   90.00
#
_symmetry.space_group_name_H-M   'P 1'
#
loop_
_entity.id
_entity.type
_entity.pdbx_description
1 polymer ?
#
loop_
_entity_poly.entity_id
_entity_poly.type
_entity_poly.pdbx_seq_one_letter_code
_entity_poly.pdbx_strand_id
1 'polypeptide(L)'
;MNLFLKKAKVKIQIFGASLSSMIMPIIGIFIAWGLLTSFFIPTGWIPNATLATMVGTGIVYVIPVLIAYLGGKKVYQHRGAVIGALVSIAAIAAGQSQDFIAIAKSSSPMILASMIFAPLAAFILKHL
;
A
#
# COMPACT_ATOMS: atom_id res chain seq x y z
N MET A 1 18.67 22.86 -22.06
CA MET A 1 18.24 21.82 -21.09
C MET A 1 18.73 20.47 -21.60
N ASN A 2 19.72 19.85 -20.95
CA ASN A 2 20.39 18.64 -21.44
C ASN A 2 19.39 17.52 -21.78
N LEU A 3 19.51 16.92 -22.97
CA LEU A 3 18.69 15.81 -23.45
C LEU A 3 18.62 14.66 -22.43
N PHE A 4 19.72 14.43 -21.71
CA PHE A 4 19.82 13.48 -20.60
C PHE A 4 18.84 13.78 -19.45
N LEU A 5 18.77 15.03 -18.99
CA LEU A 5 17.86 15.45 -17.92
C LEU A 5 16.39 15.30 -18.35
N LYS A 6 16.09 15.57 -19.62
CA LYS A 6 14.73 15.40 -20.16
C LYS A 6 14.32 13.92 -20.18
N LYS A 7 15.22 13.01 -20.59
CA LYS A 7 14.97 11.56 -20.57
C LYS A 7 14.81 11.01 -19.14
N ALA A 8 15.66 11.46 -18.21
CA ALA A 8 15.57 11.07 -16.80
C ALA A 8 14.23 11.52 -16.17
N LYS A 9 13.83 12.77 -16.40
CA LYS A 9 12.54 13.30 -15.94
C LYS A 9 11.35 12.47 -16.41
N VAL A 10 11.32 12.10 -17.69
CA VAL A 10 10.23 11.30 -18.27
C VAL A 10 10.15 9.92 -17.60
N LYS A 11 11.28 9.24 -17.37
CA LYS A 11 11.29 7.93 -16.67
C LYS A 11 10.73 8.03 -15.25
N ILE A 12 11.12 9.06 -14.49
CA ILE A 12 10.62 9.29 -13.13
C ILE A 12 9.11 9.57 -13.14
N GLN A 13 8.64 10.37 -14.12
CA GLN A 13 7.21 10.64 -14.27
C GLN A 13 6.40 9.37 -14.57
N ILE A 14 6.91 8.49 -15.43
CA ILE A 14 6.26 7.21 -15.75
C ILE A 14 6.24 6.29 -14.52
N PHE A 15 7.33 6.23 -13.76
CA PHE A 15 7.40 5.44 -12.52
C PHE A 15 6.37 5.92 -11.50
N GLY A 16 6.30 7.24 -11.25
CA GLY A 16 5.30 7.84 -10.36
C GLY A 16 3.87 7.61 -10.85
N ALA A 17 3.62 7.76 -12.15
CA ALA A 17 2.31 7.49 -12.75
C ALA A 17 1.90 6.01 -12.60
N SER A 18 2.84 5.08 -12.74
CA SER A 18 2.61 3.65 -12.51
C SER A 18 2.17 3.37 -11.08
N LEU A 19 2.87 3.95 -10.09
CA LEU A 19 2.51 3.82 -8.67
C LEU A 19 1.11 4.42 -8.40
N SER A 20 0.86 5.67 -8.82
CA SER A 20 -0.46 6.30 -8.62
C SER A 20 -1.61 5.52 -9.27
N SER A 21 -1.35 4.88 -10.41
CA SER A 21 -2.36 4.07 -11.08
C SER A 21 -2.82 2.87 -10.25
N MET A 22 -2.06 2.42 -9.24
CA MET A 22 -2.47 1.33 -8.33
C MET A 22 -3.53 1.76 -7.31
N ILE A 23 -3.51 3.04 -6.92
CA ILE A 23 -4.38 3.59 -5.88
C ILE A 23 -5.73 4.02 -6.47
N MET A 24 -5.74 4.52 -7.71
CA MET A 24 -6.95 5.05 -8.35
C MET A 24 -8.15 4.09 -8.35
N PRO A 25 -8.01 2.78 -8.63
CA PRO A 25 -9.15 1.85 -8.63
C PRO A 25 -9.76 1.59 -7.25
N ILE A 26 -9.05 1.89 -6.16
CA ILE A 26 -9.51 1.68 -4.78
C ILE A 26 -9.81 3.00 -4.07
N ILE A 27 -9.94 4.12 -4.78
CA ILE A 27 -10.32 5.40 -4.16
C ILE A 27 -11.57 5.26 -3.26
N GLY A 28 -12.53 4.41 -3.65
CA GLY A 28 -13.73 4.11 -2.87
C GLY A 28 -13.44 3.52 -1.49
N ILE A 29 -12.38 2.73 -1.32
CA ILE A 29 -12.03 2.19 0.01
C ILE A 29 -11.49 3.27 0.93
N PHE A 30 -10.71 4.21 0.40
CA PHE A 30 -10.20 5.33 1.18
C PHE A 30 -11.33 6.25 1.63
N ILE A 31 -12.34 6.46 0.79
CA ILE A 31 -13.54 7.23 1.14
C ILE A 31 -14.33 6.50 2.23
N ALA A 32 -14.60 5.20 2.04
CA ALA A 32 -15.31 4.39 3.04
C ALA A 32 -14.55 4.39 4.38
N TRP A 33 -13.22 4.24 4.35
CA TRP A 33 -12.40 4.26 5.55
C TRP A 33 -12.38 5.63 6.23
N GLY A 34 -12.33 6.71 5.45
CA GLY A 34 -12.43 8.08 5.96
C GLY A 34 -13.72 8.34 6.74
N LEU A 35 -14.84 7.80 6.25
CA LEU A 35 -16.11 7.82 6.97
C LEU A 35 -16.05 6.97 8.24
N LEU A 36 -15.58 5.72 8.16
CA LEU A 36 -15.45 4.86 9.35
C LEU A 36 -14.58 5.50 10.43
N THR A 37 -13.48 6.17 10.06
CA THR A 37 -12.68 6.95 11.00
C THR A 37 -13.46 8.10 11.61
N SER A 38 -14.23 8.87 10.82
CA SER A 38 -14.97 10.02 11.34
C SER A 38 -16.10 9.63 12.29
N PHE A 39 -16.67 8.44 12.15
CA PHE A 39 -17.70 7.95 13.05
C PHE A 39 -17.12 7.37 14.35
N PHE A 40 -16.17 6.43 14.27
CA PHE A 40 -15.92 5.51 15.39
C PHE A 40 -14.69 5.80 16.25
N ILE A 41 -13.76 6.63 15.79
CA ILE A 41 -12.58 6.99 16.59
C ILE A 41 -13.02 7.80 17.84
N PRO A 42 -12.16 7.92 18.88
CA PRO A 42 -12.53 8.63 20.11
C PRO A 42 -12.98 10.09 19.89
N THR A 43 -12.46 10.74 18.85
CA THR A 43 -12.81 12.11 18.44
C THR A 43 -13.88 12.16 17.34
N GLY A 44 -14.54 11.03 17.07
CA GLY A 44 -15.55 10.89 16.01
C GLY A 44 -16.96 11.32 16.45
N TRP A 45 -17.91 11.25 15.52
CA TRP A 45 -19.31 11.60 15.77
C TRP A 45 -20.03 10.60 16.69
N ILE A 46 -19.71 9.30 16.58
CA ILE A 46 -20.34 8.22 17.35
C ILE A 46 -19.22 7.27 17.85
N PRO A 47 -18.41 7.71 18.84
CA PRO A 47 -17.21 6.99 19.24
C PRO A 47 -17.55 5.60 19.79
N ASN A 48 -16.82 4.57 19.33
CA ASN A 48 -16.99 3.20 19.78
C ASN A 48 -15.63 2.48 19.82
N ALA A 49 -15.19 2.09 21.02
CA ALA A 49 -13.87 1.49 21.23
C ALA A 49 -13.68 0.19 20.45
N THR A 50 -14.71 -0.65 20.33
CA THR A 50 -14.65 -1.92 19.60
C THR A 50 -14.57 -1.72 18.09
N LEU A 51 -15.26 -0.72 17.55
CA LEU A 51 -15.21 -0.40 16.12
C LEU A 51 -13.94 0.40 15.75
N ALA A 52 -13.42 1.19 16.68
CA ALA A 52 -12.17 1.92 16.49
C ALA A 52 -10.95 1.01 16.30
N THR A 53 -10.91 -0.17 16.95
CA THR A 53 -9.80 -1.13 16.74
C THR A 53 -9.78 -1.66 15.31
N MET A 54 -10.96 -1.98 14.74
CA MET A 54 -11.08 -2.38 13.34
C MET A 54 -10.55 -1.30 12.40
N VAL A 55 -10.86 -0.03 12.67
CA VAL A 55 -10.37 1.13 11.90
C VAL A 55 -8.84 1.18 11.89
N GLY A 56 -8.20 0.96 13.05
CA GLY A 56 -6.74 0.90 13.15
C GLY A 56 -6.15 -0.24 12.33
N THR A 57 -6.70 -1.45 12.46
CA THR A 57 -6.22 -2.63 11.71
C THR A 57 -6.33 -2.44 10.21
N GLY A 58 -7.39 -1.80 9.69
CA GLY A 58 -7.51 -1.63 8.25
C GLY A 58 -6.57 -0.58 7.65
N ILE A 59 -6.17 0.46 8.39
CA ILE A 59 -5.13 1.40 7.93
C ILE A 59 -3.79 0.68 7.80
N VAL A 60 -3.45 -0.15 8.78
CA VAL A 60 -2.13 -0.80 8.85
C VAL A 60 -2.03 -2.00 7.91
N TYR A 61 -3.11 -2.78 7.74
CA TYR A 61 -3.07 -4.04 7.00
C TYR A 61 -3.91 -4.02 5.73
N VAL A 62 -5.20 -3.68 5.83
CA VAL A 62 -6.14 -3.86 4.71
C VAL A 62 -5.80 -2.95 3.54
N ILE A 63 -5.56 -1.66 3.80
CA ILE A 63 -5.26 -0.68 2.74
C ILE A 63 -3.97 -1.07 1.98
N PRO A 64 -2.81 -1.30 2.62
CA PRO A 64 -1.60 -1.69 1.89
C PRO A 64 -1.74 -3.01 1.14
N VAL A 65 -2.44 -4.00 1.72
CA VAL A 65 -2.66 -5.31 1.07
C VAL A 65 -3.48 -5.18 -0.20
N LEU A 66 -4.52 -4.34 -0.20
CA LEU A 66 -5.34 -4.14 -1.39
C LEU A 66 -4.61 -3.35 -2.48
N ILE A 67 -3.79 -2.38 -2.10
CA ILE A 67 -2.88 -1.68 -3.03
C ILE A 67 -1.93 -2.71 -3.68
N ALA A 68 -1.33 -3.57 -2.86
CA ALA A 68 -0.42 -4.61 -3.33
C ALA A 68 -1.09 -5.64 -4.24
N TYR A 69 -2.31 -6.05 -3.90
CA TYR A 69 -3.13 -6.93 -4.73
C TYR A 69 -3.32 -6.34 -6.14
N LEU A 70 -3.66 -5.05 -6.23
CA LEU A 70 -3.81 -4.38 -7.53
C LEU A 70 -2.49 -4.23 -8.27
N GLY A 71 -1.41 -3.91 -7.55
CA GLY A 71 -0.07 -3.81 -8.11
C GLY A 71 0.39 -5.14 -8.72
N GLY A 72 0.22 -6.24 -8.00
CA GLY A 72 0.52 -7.59 -8.49
C GLY A 72 -0.42 -8.03 -9.62
N LYS A 73 -1.72 -7.68 -9.54
CA LYS A 73 -2.71 -8.00 -10.58
C LYS A 73 -2.34 -7.43 -11.94
N LYS A 74 -1.79 -6.22 -11.98
CA LYS A 74 -1.34 -5.59 -13.23
C LYS A 74 -0.22 -6.34 -13.93
N VAL A 75 0.59 -7.10 -13.19
CA VAL A 75 1.75 -7.83 -13.75
C VAL A 75 1.37 -9.24 -14.19
N TYR A 76 0.66 -9.99 -13.33
CA TYR A 76 0.36 -11.40 -13.55
C TYR A 76 -1.07 -11.83 -13.16
N GLN A 77 -2.04 -10.95 -13.44
CA GLN A 77 -3.48 -11.22 -13.25
C GLN A 77 -3.78 -11.77 -11.84
N HIS A 78 -4.58 -12.82 -11.72
CA HIS A 78 -4.97 -13.35 -10.40
C HIS A 78 -3.78 -13.91 -9.60
N ARG A 79 -2.86 -14.63 -10.26
CA ARG A 79 -1.67 -15.20 -9.61
C ARG A 79 -0.75 -14.12 -9.06
N GLY A 80 -0.52 -13.07 -9.84
CA GLY A 80 0.23 -11.89 -9.42
C GLY A 80 -0.43 -11.15 -8.26
N ALA A 81 -1.76 -11.08 -8.25
CA ALA A 81 -2.51 -10.41 -7.20
C ALA A 81 -2.36 -11.12 -5.84
N VAL A 82 -2.45 -12.45 -5.82
CA VAL A 82 -2.31 -13.26 -4.59
C VAL A 82 -0.89 -13.16 -4.03
N ILE A 83 0.15 -13.32 -4.86
CA ILE A 83 1.53 -13.20 -4.38
C ILE A 83 1.85 -11.77 -3.92
N GLY A 84 1.31 -10.76 -4.62
CA GLY A 84 1.46 -9.36 -4.23
C GLY A 84 0.86 -9.08 -2.85
N ALA A 85 -0.35 -9.58 -2.58
CA ALA A 85 -0.98 -9.50 -1.27
C ALA A 85 -0.15 -10.20 -0.19
N LEU A 86 0.37 -11.40 -0.46
CA LEU A 86 1.21 -12.13 0.49
C LEU A 86 2.49 -11.34 0.85
N VAL A 87 3.20 -10.83 -0.15
CA VAL A 87 4.45 -10.08 0.04
C VAL A 87 4.21 -8.76 0.79
N SER A 88 3.04 -8.14 0.62
CA SER A 88 2.71 -6.92 1.37
C SER A 88 2.57 -7.16 2.88
N ILE A 89 2.14 -8.35 3.31
CA ILE A 89 2.12 -8.70 4.74
C ILE A 89 3.54 -8.73 5.31
N ALA A 90 4.50 -9.26 4.54
CA ALA A 90 5.91 -9.22 4.94
C ALA A 90 6.44 -7.79 5.02
N ALA A 91 6.07 -6.92 4.08
CA ALA A 91 6.45 -5.51 4.09
C ALA A 91 5.85 -4.77 5.31
N ILE A 92 4.58 -4.98 5.62
CA ILE A 92 3.94 -4.41 6.82
C ILE A 92 4.63 -4.94 8.08
N ALA A 93 4.85 -6.25 8.19
CA ALA A 93 5.52 -6.85 9.33
C ALA A 93 6.93 -6.26 9.56
N ALA A 94 7.66 -5.96 8.48
CA ALA A 94 8.95 -5.26 8.57
C ALA A 94 8.81 -3.83 9.13
N GLY A 95 7.74 -3.09 8.78
CA GLY A 95 7.48 -1.76 9.34
C GLY A 95 6.91 -1.76 10.77
N GLN A 96 6.49 -2.92 11.27
CA GLN A 96 6.02 -3.13 12.64
C GLN A 96 7.09 -3.81 13.53
N SER A 97 8.24 -4.17 12.96
CA SER A 97 9.32 -4.84 13.70
C SER A 97 9.95 -3.90 14.73
N GLN A 98 10.44 -4.46 15.84
CA GLN A 98 11.13 -3.70 16.88
C GLN A 98 12.37 -2.99 16.32
N ASP A 99 13.06 -3.62 15.36
CA ASP A 99 14.23 -3.05 14.69
C ASP A 99 13.88 -1.81 13.88
N PHE A 100 12.74 -1.82 13.17
CA PHE A 100 12.29 -0.67 12.41
C PHE A 100 11.83 0.47 13.33
N ILE A 101 11.10 0.14 14.40
CA ILE A 101 10.64 1.12 15.39
C ILE A 101 11.83 1.77 16.11
N ALA A 102 12.93 1.03 16.36
CA ALA A 102 14.14 1.59 16.94
C ALA A 102 14.77 2.69 16.07
N ILE A 103 14.68 2.57 14.74
CA ILE A 103 15.27 3.52 13.79
C ILE A 103 14.30 4.67 13.48
N ALA A 104 13.05 4.33 13.16
CA ALA A 104 12.04 5.28 12.69
C ALA A 104 11.27 5.95 13.83
N LYS A 105 11.41 5.46 15.07
CA LYS A 105 10.67 5.87 16.28
C LYS A 105 9.15 5.74 16.19
N SER A 106 8.64 5.10 15.14
CA SER A 106 7.22 4.93 14.88
C SER A 106 6.99 3.73 13.98
N SER A 107 5.83 3.08 14.14
CA SER A 107 5.40 2.02 13.24
C SER A 107 4.85 2.61 11.94
N SER A 108 5.02 1.89 10.83
CA SER A 108 4.60 2.36 9.51
C SER A 108 3.75 1.31 8.78
N PRO A 109 2.65 1.72 8.11
CA PRO A 109 1.85 0.85 7.25
C PRO A 109 2.56 0.39 5.96
N MET A 110 3.77 0.88 5.67
CA MET A 110 4.61 0.39 4.55
C MET A 110 3.91 0.39 3.18
N ILE A 111 3.07 1.40 2.89
CA ILE A 111 2.33 1.52 1.62
C ILE A 111 3.27 1.55 0.41
N LEU A 112 4.32 2.39 0.44
CA LEU A 112 5.27 2.48 -0.66
C LEU A 112 6.04 1.17 -0.89
N ALA A 113 6.45 0.50 0.21
CA ALA A 113 7.12 -0.80 0.11
C ALA A 113 6.19 -1.82 -0.57
N SER A 114 4.92 -1.86 -0.14
CA SER A 114 3.89 -2.73 -0.75
C SER A 114 3.71 -2.47 -2.24
N MET A 115 3.73 -1.20 -2.67
CA MET A 115 3.60 -0.82 -4.09
C MET A 115 4.81 -1.20 -4.94
N ILE A 116 6.00 -1.31 -4.36
CA ILE A 116 7.25 -1.68 -5.06
C ILE A 116 7.43 -3.19 -5.08
N PHE A 117 7.29 -3.85 -3.92
CA PHE A 117 7.56 -5.28 -3.79
C PHE A 117 6.48 -6.16 -4.42
N ALA A 118 5.20 -5.73 -4.43
CA ALA A 118 4.13 -6.55 -4.99
C ALA A 118 4.22 -6.77 -6.51
N PRO A 119 4.45 -5.75 -7.35
CA PRO A 119 4.69 -5.94 -8.79
C PRO A 119 5.97 -6.73 -9.06
N LEU A 120 7.01 -6.52 -8.25
CA LEU A 120 8.30 -7.19 -8.39
C LEU A 120 8.17 -8.69 -8.11
N ALA A 121 7.46 -9.07 -7.04
CA ALA A 121 7.15 -10.46 -6.72
C ALA A 121 6.30 -11.12 -7.82
N ALA A 122 5.27 -10.42 -8.31
CA ALA A 122 4.45 -10.90 -9.41
C ALA A 122 5.24 -11.04 -10.73
N PHE A 123 6.23 -10.19 -10.97
CA PHE A 123 7.11 -10.27 -12.13
C PHE A 123 8.00 -11.51 -12.08
N ILE A 124 8.60 -11.79 -10.92
CA ILE A 124 9.40 -13.00 -10.71
C ILE A 124 8.52 -14.25 -10.92
N LEU A 125 7.33 -14.28 -10.31
CA LEU A 125 6.39 -15.39 -10.45
C LEU A 125 5.94 -15.62 -11.90
N LYS A 126 5.87 -14.57 -12.72
CA LYS A 126 5.49 -14.69 -14.13
C LYS A 126 6.54 -15.37 -15.01
N HIS A 127 7.82 -15.27 -14.62
CA HIS A 127 8.95 -15.82 -15.39
C HIS A 127 9.49 -17.13 -14.82
N LEU A 128 8.90 -17.61 -13.72
CA LEU A 128 9.04 -18.98 -13.21
C LEU A 128 8.07 -19.90 -13.95
#